data_AF-A0A7S2KDP2-F1
#
_entry.id   AF-A0A7S2KDP2-F1
#
_cell.length_a   1.000
_cell.length_b   1.000
_cell.length_c   1.000
_cell.angle_alpha   90.00
_cell.angle_beta   90.00
_cell.angle_gamma   90.00
#
_symmetry.space_group_name_H-M   'P 1'
#
loop_
_entity.id
_entity.type
_entity.pdbx_description
1 polymer ?
#
loop_
_entity_poly.entity_id
_entity_poly.type
_entity_poly.pdbx_seq_one_letter_code
_entity_poly.pdbx_strand_id
1 'polypeptide(L)'
;AYFYFDNGISFLRKKHWEEYYALSLELFDLAAKCALTNGDTVSLQLLYEQVLTYGRTFEDKLNVMYFSTCALAFSSRLPESIEKGLDILSKLGIELRGDESSMEACVQETKSLLSGYTDNDILNTRRTT
;
A
#
# COMPACT_ATOMS: atom_id res chain seq x y z
N ALA A 1 8.55 -10.35 17.12
CA ALA A 1 8.25 -11.01 15.82
C ALA A 1 9.39 -10.77 14.82
N TYR A 2 9.66 -9.52 14.41
CA TYR A 2 10.73 -9.17 13.46
C TYR A 2 12.06 -9.91 13.66
N PHE A 3 12.60 -9.90 14.89
CA PHE A 3 13.88 -10.55 15.22
C PHE A 3 13.90 -12.05 14.85
N TYR A 4 12.79 -12.78 14.95
CA TYR A 4 12.76 -14.20 14.59
C TYR A 4 12.96 -14.41 13.09
N PHE A 5 12.35 -13.56 12.25
CA PHE A 5 12.47 -13.68 10.81
C PHE A 5 13.83 -13.20 10.32
N ASP A 6 14.35 -12.10 10.88
CA ASP A 6 15.71 -11.62 10.60
C ASP A 6 16.78 -12.67 10.93
N ASN A 7 16.66 -13.32 12.10
CA ASN A 7 17.54 -14.44 12.45
C ASN A 7 17.29 -15.66 11.54
N GLY A 8 16.04 -15.95 11.19
CA GLY A 8 15.72 -17.03 10.24
C GLY A 8 16.42 -16.81 8.90
N ILE A 9 16.40 -15.59 8.37
CA ILE A 9 17.08 -15.18 7.14
C ILE A 9 18.60 -15.31 7.30
N SER A 10 19.18 -14.89 8.44
CA SER A 10 20.63 -14.97 8.66
C SER A 10 21.17 -16.42 8.71
N PHE A 11 20.32 -17.40 9.03
CA PHE A 11 20.65 -18.82 8.97
C PHE A 11 20.49 -19.45 7.58
N LEU A 12 19.93 -18.73 6.60
CA LEU A 12 19.82 -19.24 5.24
C LEU A 12 21.21 -19.36 4.62
N ARG A 13 21.50 -20.54 4.07
CA ARG A 13 22.77 -20.81 3.39
C ARG A 13 22.81 -20.13 2.03
N LYS A 14 24.01 -20.04 1.42
CA LYS A 14 24.14 -19.63 0.02
C LYS A 14 23.22 -20.46 -0.88
N LYS A 15 22.66 -19.84 -1.92
CA LYS A 15 21.72 -20.45 -2.88
C LYS A 15 20.36 -20.87 -2.28
N HIS A 16 19.95 -20.25 -1.17
CA HIS A 16 18.68 -20.57 -0.53
C HIS A 16 17.46 -20.27 -1.43
N TRP A 17 17.55 -19.29 -2.34
CA TRP A 17 16.50 -19.01 -3.32
C TRP A 17 16.32 -20.14 -4.35
N GLU A 18 17.35 -20.94 -4.59
CA GLU A 18 17.31 -22.10 -5.48
C GLU A 18 16.90 -23.36 -4.71
N GLU A 19 17.56 -23.63 -3.58
CA GLU A 19 17.43 -24.88 -2.82
C GLU A 19 16.24 -24.88 -1.85
N TYR A 20 15.91 -23.73 -1.27
CA TYR A 20 14.90 -23.56 -0.22
C TYR A 20 13.95 -22.40 -0.55
N TYR A 21 13.50 -22.35 -1.81
CA TYR A 21 12.75 -21.22 -2.34
C TYR A 21 11.51 -20.86 -1.51
N ALA A 22 10.65 -21.84 -1.23
CA ALA A 22 9.39 -21.60 -0.50
C ALA A 22 9.64 -21.03 0.89
N LEU A 23 10.60 -21.61 1.63
CA LEU A 23 10.98 -21.12 2.96
C LEU A 23 11.59 -19.72 2.90
N SER A 24 12.45 -19.47 1.89
CA SER A 24 13.06 -18.16 1.68
C SER A 24 11.98 -17.11 1.42
N LEU A 25 11.06 -17.39 0.49
CA LEU A 25 9.98 -16.47 0.17
C LEU A 25 9.12 -16.15 1.40
N GLU A 26 8.71 -17.18 2.16
CA GLU A 26 7.90 -17.01 3.37
C GLU A 26 8.62 -16.19 4.45
N LEU A 27 9.90 -16.46 4.70
CA LEU A 27 10.69 -15.70 5.69
C LEU A 27 10.83 -14.23 5.31
N PHE A 28 11.12 -13.95 4.04
CA PHE A 28 11.28 -12.58 3.55
C PHE A 28 9.95 -11.82 3.56
N ASP A 29 8.83 -12.47 3.20
CA ASP A 29 7.49 -11.88 3.27
C ASP A 29 7.10 -11.54 4.72
N LEU A 30 7.33 -12.46 5.66
CA LEU A 30 7.01 -12.24 7.07
C LEU A 30 7.91 -11.17 7.71
N ALA A 31 9.20 -11.12 7.34
CA ALA A 31 10.10 -10.05 7.72
C ALA A 31 9.64 -8.70 7.16
N ALA A 32 9.22 -8.64 5.89
CA ALA A 32 8.78 -7.41 5.23
C ALA A 32 7.48 -6.89 5.86
N LYS A 33 6.53 -7.78 6.15
CA LYS A 33 5.32 -7.45 6.89
C LYS A 33 5.64 -6.86 8.27
N CYS A 34 6.59 -7.45 8.99
CA CYS A 34 7.04 -6.94 10.29
C CYS A 34 7.69 -5.56 10.16
N ALA A 35 8.55 -5.35 9.16
CA ALA A 35 9.20 -4.07 8.90
C ALA A 35 8.16 -2.97 8.62
N LEU A 36 7.16 -3.24 7.77
CA LEU A 36 6.03 -2.34 7.54
C LEU A 36 5.31 -1.99 8.84
N THR A 37 4.93 -2.99 9.65
CA THR A 37 4.17 -2.75 10.89
C THR A 37 4.96 -1.95 11.93
N ASN A 38 6.29 -2.04 11.89
CA ASN A 38 7.18 -1.28 12.77
C ASN A 38 7.51 0.11 12.23
N GLY A 39 7.10 0.45 11.01
CA GLY A 39 7.50 1.68 10.32
C GLY A 39 8.98 1.68 9.89
N ASP A 40 9.64 0.51 9.85
CA ASP A 40 11.02 0.39 9.39
C ASP A 40 11.06 0.31 7.86
N THR A 41 11.09 1.50 7.25
CA THR A 41 11.09 1.65 5.80
C THR A 41 12.40 1.20 5.15
N VAL A 42 13.51 1.24 5.88
CA VAL A 42 14.84 0.84 5.37
C VAL A 42 14.89 -0.67 5.21
N SER A 43 14.54 -1.42 6.26
CA SER A 43 14.51 -2.88 6.20
C SER A 43 13.45 -3.37 5.21
N LEU A 44 12.28 -2.72 5.18
CA LEU A 44 11.24 -3.04 4.19
C LEU A 44 11.76 -2.90 2.75
N GLN A 45 12.49 -1.82 2.44
CA GLN A 45 13.03 -1.60 1.09
C GLN A 45 14.04 -2.68 0.70
N LEU A 46 14.94 -3.07 1.62
CA LEU A 46 15.92 -4.12 1.37
C LEU A 46 15.24 -5.48 1.09
N LEU A 47 14.25 -5.84 1.90
CA LEU A 47 13.49 -7.09 1.75
C LEU A 47 12.68 -7.10 0.45
N TYR A 48 12.08 -5.95 0.10
CA TYR A 48 11.37 -5.74 -1.15
C TYR A 48 12.28 -5.99 -2.36
N GLU A 49 13.48 -5.42 -2.37
CA GLU A 49 14.44 -5.60 -3.49
C GLU A 49 14.90 -7.06 -3.63
N GLN A 50 15.10 -7.76 -2.52
CA GLN A 50 15.44 -9.18 -2.53
C GLN A 50 14.34 -10.03 -3.16
N VAL A 51 13.09 -9.87 -2.70
CA VAL A 51 11.96 -10.64 -3.25
C VAL A 51 11.67 -10.25 -4.71
N LEU A 52 11.82 -8.98 -5.09
CA LEU A 52 11.71 -8.58 -6.50
C LEU A 52 12.74 -9.27 -7.40
N THR A 53 13.97 -9.43 -6.90
CA THR A 53 15.08 -10.00 -7.64
C THR A 53 14.94 -11.52 -7.80
N TYR A 54 14.61 -12.21 -6.70
CA TYR A 54 14.63 -13.68 -6.67
C TYR A 54 13.26 -14.35 -6.79
N GLY A 55 12.17 -13.59 -6.65
CA GLY A 55 10.82 -14.09 -6.88
C GLY A 55 10.66 -14.61 -8.32
N ARG A 56 10.18 -15.84 -8.45
CA ARG A 56 10.07 -16.59 -9.72
C ARG A 56 8.87 -16.18 -10.53
N THR A 57 7.77 -15.83 -9.87
CA THR A 57 6.52 -15.39 -10.51
C THR A 57 6.19 -13.95 -10.12
N PHE A 58 5.16 -13.38 -10.75
CA PHE A 58 4.66 -12.08 -10.35
C PHE A 58 3.93 -12.19 -9.00
N GLU A 59 3.20 -13.28 -8.80
CA GLU A 59 2.45 -13.62 -7.60
C GLU A 59 3.34 -13.69 -6.36
N ASP A 60 4.55 -14.26 -6.49
CA ASP A 60 5.55 -14.31 -5.42
C ASP A 60 5.95 -12.91 -4.93
N LYS A 61 5.82 -11.89 -5.78
CA LYS A 61 6.24 -10.51 -5.48
C LYS A 61 5.09 -9.66 -4.93
N LEU A 62 3.85 -10.15 -4.99
CA LEU A 62 2.67 -9.36 -4.64
C LEU A 62 2.68 -8.89 -3.19
N ASN A 63 3.10 -9.74 -2.26
CA ASN A 63 3.12 -9.39 -0.83
C ASN A 63 4.04 -8.18 -0.57
N VAL A 64 5.29 -8.24 -1.02
CA VAL A 64 6.22 -7.11 -0.84
C VAL A 64 5.80 -5.87 -1.62
N MET A 65 5.19 -6.02 -2.80
CA MET A 65 4.62 -4.90 -3.55
C MET A 65 3.50 -4.23 -2.78
N TYR A 66 2.58 -5.01 -2.22
CA TYR A 66 1.51 -4.52 -1.36
C TYR A 66 2.07 -3.80 -0.12
N PHE A 67 3.06 -4.37 0.57
CA PHE A 67 3.65 -3.73 1.74
C PHE A 67 4.33 -2.40 1.41
N SER A 68 5.07 -2.34 0.28
CA SER A 68 5.66 -1.10 -0.22
C SER A 68 4.59 -0.04 -0.55
N THR A 69 3.47 -0.46 -1.15
CA THR A 69 2.32 0.41 -1.42
C THR A 69 1.69 0.95 -0.13
N CYS A 70 1.52 0.12 0.90
CA CYS A 70 1.05 0.56 2.21
C CYS A 70 2.02 1.54 2.87
N ALA A 71 3.33 1.30 2.78
CA ALA A 71 4.33 2.21 3.33
C ALA A 71 4.25 3.62 2.70
N LEU A 72 3.97 3.72 1.40
CA LEU A 72 3.72 5.01 0.74
C LEU A 72 2.49 5.72 1.33
N ALA A 73 1.38 5.00 1.50
CA ALA A 73 0.16 5.57 2.10
C ALA A 73 0.42 6.08 3.53
N PHE A 74 1.14 5.31 4.35
CA PHE A 74 1.50 5.70 5.71
C PHE A 74 2.50 6.86 5.77
N SER A 75 3.26 7.08 4.68
CA SER A 75 4.21 8.20 4.55
C SER A 75 3.57 9.46 3.94
N SER A 76 2.24 9.60 4.00
CA SER A 76 1.49 10.71 3.40
C SER A 76 1.66 10.85 1.87
N ARG A 77 2.13 9.80 1.18
CA ARG A 77 2.29 9.74 -0.27
C ARG A 77 1.15 8.94 -0.90
N LEU A 78 -0.08 9.30 -0.51
CA LEU A 78 -1.29 8.60 -0.93
C LEU A 78 -1.48 8.55 -2.46
N PRO A 79 -1.23 9.62 -3.24
CA PRO A 79 -1.36 9.54 -4.70
C PRO A 79 -0.44 8.48 -5.32
N GLU A 80 0.82 8.42 -4.88
CA GLU A 80 1.79 7.45 -5.38
C GLU A 80 1.44 6.01 -4.94
N SER A 81 0.88 5.85 -3.73
CA SER A 81 0.36 4.58 -3.25
C SER A 81 -0.79 4.09 -4.14
N ILE A 82 -1.74 4.97 -4.48
CA ILE A 82 -2.87 4.63 -5.36
C ILE A 82 -2.37 4.26 -6.75
N GLU A 83 -1.51 5.07 -7.36
CA GLU A 83 -0.94 4.80 -8.69
C GLU A 83 -0.24 3.43 -8.72
N LYS A 84 0.59 3.14 -7.70
CA LYS A 84 1.28 1.85 -7.59
C LYS A 84 0.30 0.69 -7.39
N GLY A 85 -0.75 0.87 -6.59
CA GLY A 85 -1.81 -0.12 -6.41
C GLY A 85 -2.55 -0.43 -7.71
N LEU A 86 -2.90 0.61 -8.49
CA LEU A 86 -3.56 0.48 -9.79
C LEU A 86 -2.67 -0.23 -10.82
N ASP A 87 -1.38 0.09 -10.87
CA ASP A 87 -0.41 -0.61 -11.74
C ASP A 87 -0.33 -2.10 -11.40
N ILE A 88 -0.27 -2.46 -10.12
CA ILE A 88 -0.26 -3.87 -9.68
C ILE A 88 -1.56 -4.58 -10.11
N LEU A 89 -2.71 -3.95 -9.90
CA LEU A 89 -4.02 -4.52 -10.25
C LEU A 89 -4.17 -4.69 -11.76
N SER A 90 -3.71 -3.71 -12.56
CA SER A 90 -3.68 -3.81 -14.02
C SER A 90 -2.84 -5.01 -14.50
N LYS A 91 -1.68 -5.25 -13.88
CA LYS A 91 -0.84 -6.43 -14.17
C LYS A 91 -1.51 -7.75 -13.82
N LEU A 92 -2.47 -7.75 -12.90
CA LEU A 92 -3.35 -8.89 -12.58
C LEU A 92 -4.58 -8.99 -13.50
N GLY A 93 -4.73 -8.10 -14.47
CA GLY A 93 -5.90 -8.03 -15.36
C GLY A 93 -7.14 -7.40 -14.70
N ILE A 94 -6.96 -6.68 -13.58
CA ILE A 94 -8.03 -5.99 -12.87
C ILE A 94 -7.99 -4.50 -13.24
N GLU A 95 -8.90 -4.09 -14.11
CA GLU A 95 -9.10 -2.67 -14.43
C GLU A 95 -10.08 -2.02 -13.45
N LEU A 96 -9.56 -1.17 -12.58
CA LEU A 96 -10.39 -0.26 -11.78
C LEU A 96 -10.63 1.00 -12.60
N ARG A 97 -11.84 1.14 -13.14
CA ARG A 97 -12.30 2.43 -13.64
C ARG A 97 -12.48 3.33 -12.41
N GLY A 98 -11.57 4.28 -12.24
CA GLY A 98 -11.77 5.36 -11.29
C GLY A 98 -13.08 6.04 -11.67
N ASP A 99 -14.10 5.90 -10.83
CA ASP A 99 -15.28 6.73 -10.98
C ASP A 99 -14.89 8.13 -10.47
N GLU A 100 -14.17 8.86 -11.33
CA GLU A 100 -13.84 10.29 -11.14
C GLU A 100 -15.11 11.11 -10.83
N SER A 101 -16.28 10.57 -11.16
CA SER A 101 -17.56 11.18 -10.90
C SER A 101 -17.90 11.30 -9.41
N SER A 102 -17.32 10.54 -8.47
CA SER A 102 -17.89 10.54 -7.11
C SER A 102 -17.55 11.80 -6.30
N MET A 103 -16.28 12.22 -6.25
CA MET A 103 -15.86 13.32 -5.38
C MET A 103 -16.13 14.69 -6.02
N GLU A 104 -15.82 14.84 -7.31
CA GLU A 104 -16.09 16.06 -8.05
C GLU A 104 -17.61 16.31 -8.14
N ALA A 105 -18.42 15.26 -8.37
CA ALA A 105 -19.87 15.42 -8.34
C ALA A 105 -20.39 15.71 -6.92
N CYS A 106 -19.86 15.09 -5.86
CA CYS A 106 -20.25 15.44 -4.49
C CYS A 106 -19.92 16.91 -4.15
N VAL A 107 -18.74 17.39 -4.56
CA VAL A 107 -18.33 18.79 -4.37
C VAL A 107 -19.25 19.72 -5.16
N GLN A 108 -19.54 19.37 -6.41
CA GLN A 108 -20.39 20.18 -7.28
C GLN A 108 -21.87 20.17 -6.83
N GLU A 109 -22.36 19.04 -6.35
CA GLU A 109 -23.68 18.88 -5.74
C GLU A 109 -23.77 19.75 -4.48
N THR A 110 -22.78 19.64 -3.58
CA THR A 110 -22.71 20.47 -2.37
C THR A 110 -22.67 21.96 -2.73
N LYS A 111 -21.89 22.34 -3.73
CA LYS A 111 -21.81 23.72 -4.23
C LYS A 111 -23.16 24.19 -4.81
N SER A 112 -23.88 23.33 -5.52
CA SER A 112 -25.21 23.63 -6.06
C SER A 112 -26.24 23.82 -4.95
N LEU A 113 -26.23 22.96 -3.92
CA LEU A 113 -27.10 23.06 -2.75
C LEU A 113 -26.84 24.35 -1.97
N LEU A 114 -25.57 24.73 -1.81
CA LEU A 114 -25.18 25.93 -1.07
C LEU A 114 -25.38 27.22 -1.87
N SER A 115 -25.51 27.18 -3.20
CA SER A 115 -25.66 28.38 -4.05
C SER A 115 -26.90 29.24 -3.74
N GLY A 116 -27.91 28.64 -3.11
CA GLY A 116 -29.12 29.34 -2.66
C GLY A 116 -29.03 29.97 -1.27
N TYR A 117 -27.91 29.80 -0.55
CA TYR A 117 -27.71 30.28 0.80
C TYR A 117 -26.67 31.41 0.83
N THR A 118 -26.94 32.46 1.60
CA THR A 118 -25.92 33.47 1.89
C THR A 118 -24.96 32.96 2.97
N ASP A 119 -23.76 33.53 3.05
CA ASP A 119 -22.78 33.18 4.09
C ASP A 119 -23.38 33.27 5.50
N ASN A 120 -24.27 34.26 5.74
CA ASN A 120 -24.98 34.41 7.01
C ASN A 120 -25.99 33.29 7.27
N ASP A 121 -26.67 32.77 6.24
CA ASP A 121 -27.59 31.66 6.39
C ASP A 121 -26.82 30.39 6.78
N ILE A 122 -25.69 30.14 6.12
CA ILE A 122 -24.80 29.00 6.39
C ILE A 122 -24.23 29.09 7.81
N LEU A 123 -23.72 30.25 8.22
CA LEU A 123 -23.13 30.44 9.56
C LEU A 123 -24.15 30.30 10.71
N ASN A 124 -25.43 30.56 10.45
CA ASN A 124 -26.50 30.47 11.45
C ASN A 124 -27.18 29.08 11.53
N THR A 125 -26.92 28.15 10.60
CA THR A 125 -27.47 26.78 10.65
C THR A 125 -27.01 25.95 11.87
N ARG A 126 -25.94 26.34 12.56
CA ARG A 126 -25.41 25.65 13.76
C ARG A 126 -25.91 26.17 15.12
N ARG A 127 -26.95 27.01 15.15
CA ARG A 127 -27.55 27.52 16.41
C ARG A 127 -29.04 27.19 16.55
N THR A 128 -29.38 25.91 16.53
CA THR A 128 -30.57 25.30 17.15
C THR A 128 -30.18 23.83 17.33
N THR A 129 -29.87 23.27 18.50
CA THR A 129 -30.42 23.37 19.86
C THR A 129 -29.32 22.98 20.84
#